data_AF-A0A7W9V7T3-F1
#
_entry.id   AF-A0A7W9V7T3-F1
#
_cell.length_a   1.000
_cell.length_b   1.000
_cell.length_c   1.000
_cell.angle_alpha   90.00
_cell.angle_beta   90.00
_cell.angle_gamma   90.00
#
_symmetry.space_group_name_H-M   'P 1'
#
loop_
_entity.id
_entity.type
_entity.pdbx_description
1 polymer ?
#
loop_
_entity_poly.entity_id
_entity_poly.type
_entity_poly.pdbx_seq_one_letter_code
_entity_poly.pdbx_strand_id
1 'polypeptide(L)'
;MNSKIEHSKGPAASSGGDIVKYVIAALLVIAGLFVWFWFGEPSRAAQLGSWSGPLRALAVIAGLAAGAAVFLMTAKGREGREFLSESRFELRKVVWPTRQEAIRTTWVVIVVVIILSLLLGGFDFLIQKLMQWFVSR
;
A
#
# COMPACT_ATOMS: atom_id res chain seq x y z
N MET A 1 -33.06 -3.32 -19.71
CA MET A 1 -33.16 -4.65 -19.05
C MET A 1 -32.30 -5.64 -19.80
N ASN A 2 -31.09 -5.89 -19.32
CA ASN A 2 -30.41 -7.17 -19.50
C ASN A 2 -29.41 -7.34 -18.36
N SER A 3 -29.96 -7.56 -17.17
CA SER A 3 -29.23 -7.91 -15.96
C SER A 3 -28.80 -9.37 -16.07
N LYS A 4 -27.82 -9.65 -16.94
CA LYS A 4 -26.94 -10.79 -16.68
C LYS A 4 -26.17 -10.41 -15.43
N ILE A 5 -26.79 -10.70 -14.29
CA ILE A 5 -26.12 -10.87 -13.02
C ILE A 5 -25.20 -12.04 -13.30
N GLU A 6 -23.97 -11.74 -13.71
CA GLU A 6 -22.91 -12.70 -13.64
C GLU A 6 -22.88 -13.15 -12.19
N HIS A 7 -23.30 -14.39 -11.98
CA HIS A 7 -23.05 -15.10 -10.75
C HIS A 7 -21.63 -14.77 -10.33
N SER A 8 -21.49 -14.13 -9.18
CA SER A 8 -20.25 -14.05 -8.45
C SER A 8 -19.70 -15.45 -8.41
N LYS A 9 -18.75 -15.74 -9.29
CA LYS A 9 -17.97 -16.96 -9.25
C LYS A 9 -17.24 -16.83 -7.92
N GLY A 10 -17.80 -17.48 -6.90
CA GLY A 10 -17.23 -17.55 -5.56
C GLY A 10 -15.73 -17.86 -5.70
N PRO A 11 -14.90 -17.34 -4.77
CA PRO A 11 -13.46 -17.18 -4.96
C PRO A 11 -12.93 -18.40 -5.68
N ALA A 12 -12.49 -18.22 -6.94
CA ALA A 12 -12.05 -19.32 -7.79
C ALA A 12 -11.18 -20.23 -6.93
N ALA A 13 -11.68 -21.44 -6.64
CA ALA A 13 -11.04 -22.34 -5.69
C ALA A 13 -9.58 -22.43 -6.12
N SER A 14 -8.66 -22.00 -5.23
CA SER A 14 -7.24 -21.98 -5.55
C SER A 14 -6.87 -23.38 -5.99
N SER A 15 -6.60 -23.55 -7.29
CA SER A 15 -6.20 -24.85 -7.83
C SER A 15 -4.98 -25.29 -7.03
N GLY A 16 -4.84 -26.59 -6.76
CA GLY A 16 -3.68 -27.09 -6.00
C GLY A 16 -2.35 -26.57 -6.57
N GLY A 17 -2.29 -26.33 -7.90
CA GLY A 17 -1.14 -25.70 -8.56
C GLY A 17 -0.90 -24.22 -8.21
N ASP A 18 -1.94 -23.43 -7.92
CA ASP A 18 -1.79 -22.04 -7.49
C ASP A 18 -1.30 -21.94 -6.05
N ILE A 19 -1.73 -22.86 -5.17
CA ILE A 19 -1.21 -22.98 -3.80
C ILE A 19 0.30 -23.23 -3.83
N VAL A 20 0.76 -24.15 -4.69
CA VAL A 20 2.18 -24.43 -4.88
C VAL A 20 2.95 -23.18 -5.32
N LYS A 21 2.41 -22.40 -6.26
CA LYS A 21 3.05 -21.14 -6.69
C LYS A 21 3.14 -20.12 -5.55
N TYR A 22 2.13 -20.02 -4.69
CA TYR A 22 2.19 -19.14 -3.52
C TYR A 22 3.26 -19.58 -2.53
N VAL A 23 3.38 -20.88 -2.27
CA VAL A 23 4.43 -21.42 -1.41
C VAL A 23 5.80 -21.13 -2.00
N ILE A 24 6.01 -21.36 -3.29
CA ILE A 24 7.27 -21.04 -3.98
C ILE A 24 7.58 -19.55 -3.89
N ALA A 25 6.59 -18.68 -4.14
CA ALA A 25 6.79 -17.24 -4.04
C ALA A 25 7.20 -16.82 -2.62
N ALA A 26 6.56 -17.36 -1.58
CA ALA A 26 6.92 -17.09 -0.19
C ALA A 26 8.33 -17.59 0.15
N LEU A 27 8.69 -18.81 -0.30
CA LEU A 27 10.01 -19.38 -0.09
C LEU A 27 11.13 -18.56 -0.75
N LEU A 28 10.90 -18.02 -1.95
CA LEU A 28 11.87 -17.16 -2.64
C LEU A 28 12.15 -15.86 -1.87
N VAL A 29 11.11 -15.25 -1.30
CA VAL A 29 11.27 -14.04 -0.45
C VAL A 29 12.00 -14.39 0.83
N ILE A 30 11.60 -15.47 1.50
CA ILE A 30 12.24 -15.95 2.73
C ILE A 30 13.72 -16.28 2.48
N ALA A 31 14.05 -16.90 1.35
CA ALA A 31 15.44 -17.19 0.98
C ALA A 31 16.26 -15.91 0.82
N GLY A 32 15.72 -14.86 0.19
CA GLY A 32 16.38 -13.56 0.09
C GLY A 32 16.63 -12.93 1.47
N LEU A 33 15.62 -12.92 2.34
CA LEU A 33 15.74 -12.41 3.71
C LEU A 33 16.71 -13.26 4.55
N PHE A 34 16.71 -14.57 4.36
CA PHE A 34 17.65 -15.48 5.02
C PHE A 34 19.09 -15.11 4.68
N VAL A 35 19.40 -14.80 3.43
CA VAL A 35 20.75 -14.33 3.05
C VAL A 35 21.14 -13.04 3.79
N TRP A 36 20.21 -12.11 3.97
CA TRP A 36 20.47 -10.87 4.71
C TRP A 36 20.76 -11.13 6.19
N PHE A 37 19.89 -11.88 6.88
CA PHE A 37 20.02 -12.13 8.32
C PHE A 37 21.13 -13.10 8.66
N TRP A 38 21.33 -14.16 7.87
CA TRP A 38 22.29 -15.22 8.15
C TRP A 38 23.73 -14.75 7.96
N PHE A 39 24.01 -14.04 6.86
CA PHE A 39 25.35 -13.51 6.60
C PHE A 39 25.60 -12.18 7.32
N GLY A 40 24.57 -11.57 7.91
CA GLY A 40 24.61 -10.36 8.74
C GLY A 40 25.61 -10.41 9.90
N GLU A 41 25.81 -11.60 10.47
CA GLU A 41 26.57 -11.78 11.72
C GLU A 41 28.08 -12.02 11.45
N PRO A 42 28.99 -11.20 12.03
CA PRO A 42 30.45 -11.32 11.80
C PRO A 42 31.04 -12.69 12.18
N SER A 43 30.46 -13.35 13.19
CA SER A 43 30.87 -14.68 13.67
C SER A 43 30.60 -15.79 12.64
N ARG A 44 29.52 -15.67 11.86
CA ARG A 44 29.09 -16.64 10.84
C ARG A 44 29.70 -16.35 9.47
N ALA A 45 29.99 -15.09 9.19
CA ALA A 45 30.69 -14.66 7.97
C ALA A 45 32.13 -15.21 7.87
N ALA A 46 32.73 -15.66 8.97
CA ALA A 46 34.07 -16.25 8.98
C ALA A 46 34.14 -17.67 8.38
N GLN A 47 33.03 -18.41 8.33
CA GLN A 47 33.00 -19.81 7.87
C GLN A 47 32.76 -19.98 6.36
N LEU A 48 32.01 -19.05 5.74
CA LEU A 48 31.56 -19.12 4.34
C LEU A 48 32.02 -17.93 3.47
N GLY A 49 32.91 -17.09 4.02
CA GLY A 49 33.38 -15.85 3.40
C GLY A 49 32.48 -14.65 3.70
N SER A 50 33.06 -13.45 3.82
CA SER A 50 32.33 -12.22 4.11
C SER A 50 31.66 -11.66 2.86
N TRP A 51 30.39 -11.98 2.66
CA TRP A 51 29.59 -11.37 1.60
C TRP A 51 29.45 -9.88 1.89
N SER A 52 29.84 -9.00 0.95
CA SER A 52 29.73 -7.57 1.14
C SER A 52 28.26 -7.14 1.36
N GLY A 53 28.04 -6.07 2.13
CA GLY A 53 26.68 -5.55 2.41
C GLY A 53 25.81 -5.34 1.16
N PRO A 54 26.36 -4.77 0.06
CA PRO A 54 25.62 -4.62 -1.19
C PRO A 54 25.19 -5.94 -1.83
N LEU A 55 26.01 -6.99 -1.76
CA LEU A 55 25.69 -8.29 -2.35
C LEU A 55 24.50 -8.96 -1.64
N ARG A 56 24.40 -8.78 -0.32
CA ARG A 56 23.26 -9.28 0.47
C ARG A 56 21.98 -8.52 0.13
N ALA A 57 22.06 -7.20 -0.04
CA ALA A 57 20.92 -6.40 -0.49
C ALA A 57 20.43 -6.86 -1.88
N LEU A 58 21.35 -7.14 -2.80
CA LEU A 58 21.00 -7.70 -4.12
C LEU A 58 20.32 -9.06 -4.01
N ALA A 59 20.73 -9.94 -3.09
CA ALA A 59 20.07 -11.23 -2.87
C ALA A 59 18.61 -11.08 -2.39
N VAL A 60 18.34 -10.12 -1.51
CA VAL A 60 16.97 -9.78 -1.08
C VAL A 60 16.14 -9.26 -2.24
N ILE A 61 16.69 -8.32 -3.03
CA ILE A 61 16.02 -7.76 -4.20
C ILE A 61 15.71 -8.86 -5.22
N ALA A 62 16.66 -9.75 -5.49
CA ALA A 62 16.48 -10.88 -6.39
C ALA A 62 15.38 -11.84 -5.89
N GLY A 63 15.37 -12.17 -4.60
CA GLY A 63 14.34 -13.00 -3.97
C GLY A 63 12.94 -12.38 -4.06
N LEU A 64 12.82 -11.07 -3.79
CA LEU A 64 11.59 -10.32 -3.95
C LEU A 64 11.11 -10.27 -5.41
N ALA A 65 12.01 -9.99 -6.35
CA ALA A 65 11.68 -9.93 -7.77
C ALA A 65 11.23 -11.30 -8.30
N ALA A 66 11.94 -12.38 -7.94
CA ALA A 66 11.57 -13.74 -8.33
C ALA A 66 10.24 -14.17 -7.69
N GLY A 67 10.04 -13.89 -6.40
CA GLY A 67 8.77 -14.16 -5.71
C GLY A 67 7.60 -13.41 -6.34
N ALA A 68 7.78 -12.13 -6.66
CA ALA A 68 6.78 -11.33 -7.37
C ALA A 68 6.50 -11.89 -8.77
N ALA A 69 7.52 -12.30 -9.53
CA ALA A 69 7.34 -12.89 -10.85
C ALA A 69 6.51 -14.18 -10.79
N VAL A 70 6.81 -15.09 -9.85
CA VAL A 70 6.03 -16.32 -9.63
C VAL A 70 4.60 -15.99 -9.22
N PHE A 71 4.41 -15.02 -8.32
CA PHE A 71 3.08 -14.58 -7.89
C PHE A 71 2.24 -14.05 -9.06
N LEU A 72 2.83 -13.23 -9.94
CA LEU A 72 2.16 -12.67 -11.12
C LEU A 72 1.74 -13.73 -12.15
N MET A 73 2.36 -14.91 -12.15
CA MET A 73 2.00 -16.07 -12.97
C MET A 73 0.88 -16.95 -12.34
N THR A 74 0.35 -16.55 -11.18
CA THR A 74 -0.77 -17.23 -10.52
C THR A 74 -2.12 -16.71 -11.03
N ALA A 75 -3.21 -17.49 -10.86
CA ALA A 75 -4.54 -17.07 -11.28
C ALA A 75 -4.94 -15.67 -10.75
N LYS A 76 -4.67 -15.40 -9.47
CA LYS A 76 -4.90 -14.07 -8.86
C LYS A 76 -4.05 -12.95 -9.46
N GLY A 77 -2.82 -13.25 -9.89
CA GLY A 77 -1.98 -12.29 -10.60
C GLY A 77 -2.58 -11.89 -11.95
N ARG A 78 -3.15 -12.86 -12.68
CA ARG A 78 -3.86 -12.61 -13.95
C ARG A 78 -5.17 -11.85 -13.75
N GLU A 79 -5.98 -12.24 -12.78
CA GLU A 79 -7.22 -11.51 -12.40
C GLU A 79 -6.91 -10.06 -12.06
N GLY A 80 -5.84 -9.80 -11.29
CA GLY A 80 -5.42 -8.43 -10.97
C GLY A 80 -5.03 -7.61 -12.20
N ARG A 81 -4.36 -8.21 -13.19
CA ARG A 81 -3.99 -7.53 -14.45
C ARG A 81 -5.21 -7.19 -15.30
N GLU A 82 -6.18 -8.10 -15.36
CA GLU A 82 -7.45 -7.90 -16.04
C GLU A 82 -8.25 -6.78 -15.36
N PHE A 83 -8.41 -6.84 -14.03
CA PHE A 83 -9.02 -5.79 -13.23
C PHE A 83 -8.37 -4.41 -13.42
N LEU A 84 -7.05 -4.34 -13.48
CA LEU A 84 -6.34 -3.08 -13.77
C LEU A 84 -6.64 -2.56 -15.18
N SER A 85 -6.76 -3.45 -16.16
CA SER A 85 -7.10 -3.06 -17.54
C SER A 85 -8.53 -2.53 -17.62
N GLU A 86 -9.48 -3.18 -16.95
CA GLU A 86 -10.88 -2.74 -16.83
C GLU A 86 -10.99 -1.43 -16.07
N SER A 87 -10.28 -1.30 -14.94
CA SER A 87 -10.23 -0.06 -14.15
C SER A 87 -9.70 1.11 -14.98
N ARG A 88 -8.68 0.90 -15.81
CA ARG A 88 -8.19 1.93 -16.74
C ARG A 88 -9.20 2.32 -17.80
N PHE A 89 -10.05 1.39 -18.24
CA PHE A 89 -11.14 1.68 -19.16
C PHE A 89 -12.24 2.51 -18.48
N GLU A 90 -12.64 2.13 -17.26
CA GLU A 90 -13.61 2.89 -16.46
C GLU A 90 -13.10 4.29 -16.08
N LEU A 91 -11.82 4.43 -15.74
CA LEU A 91 -11.20 5.73 -15.46
C LEU A 91 -11.25 6.70 -16.65
N ARG A 92 -11.36 6.20 -17.88
CA ARG A 92 -11.57 7.06 -19.07
C ARG A 92 -12.99 7.62 -19.16
N LYS A 93 -13.96 6.98 -18.51
CA LYS A 93 -15.34 7.48 -18.41
C LYS A 93 -15.50 8.53 -17.31
N VAL A 94 -14.50 8.68 -16.44
CA VAL A 94 -14.50 9.71 -15.39
C VAL A 94 -14.31 11.07 -16.04
N VAL A 95 -15.31 11.92 -15.88
CA VAL A 95 -15.22 13.34 -16.25
C VAL A 95 -14.40 14.03 -15.18
N TRP A 96 -13.15 14.33 -15.50
CA TRP A 96 -12.28 15.09 -14.59
C TRP A 96 -12.75 16.54 -14.52
N PRO A 97 -12.77 17.15 -13.32
CA PRO A 97 -13.22 18.51 -13.15
C PRO A 97 -12.35 19.47 -13.96
N THR A 98 -12.96 20.51 -14.51
CA THR A 98 -12.19 21.57 -15.16
C THR A 98 -11.32 22.29 -14.12
N ARG A 99 -10.23 22.94 -14.56
CA ARG A 99 -9.36 23.73 -13.64
C ARG A 99 -10.17 24.73 -12.81
N GLN A 100 -11.23 25.30 -13.39
CA GLN A 100 -12.09 26.26 -12.71
C GLN A 100 -12.96 25.60 -11.63
N GLU A 101 -13.56 24.44 -11.91
CA GLU A 101 -14.34 23.67 -10.94
C GLU A 101 -13.49 23.17 -9.77
N ALA A 102 -12.28 22.67 -10.07
CA ALA A 102 -11.33 22.23 -9.07
C ALA A 102 -10.95 23.38 -8.13
N ILE A 103 -10.59 24.55 -8.69
CA ILE A 103 -10.26 25.74 -7.90
C ILE A 103 -11.44 26.21 -7.06
N ARG A 104 -12.66 26.23 -7.62
CA ARG A 104 -13.87 26.62 -6.88
C ARG A 104 -14.10 25.71 -5.67
N THR A 105 -13.98 24.40 -5.86
CA THR A 105 -14.17 23.42 -4.77
C THR A 105 -13.08 23.55 -3.71
N THR A 106 -11.82 23.75 -4.12
CA THR A 106 -10.71 24.01 -3.19
C THR A 106 -10.94 25.27 -2.36
N TRP A 107 -11.44 26.36 -2.95
CA TRP A 107 -11.77 27.57 -2.21
C TRP A 107 -12.87 27.35 -1.16
N VAL A 108 -13.89 26.56 -1.48
CA VAL A 108 -14.92 26.17 -0.50
C VAL A 108 -14.29 25.44 0.68
N VAL A 109 -13.42 24.47 0.43
CA VAL A 109 -12.71 23.73 1.49
C VAL A 109 -11.82 24.67 2.33
N ILE A 110 -11.07 25.57 1.69
CA ILE A 110 -10.23 26.56 2.38
C ILE A 110 -11.06 27.42 3.35
N VAL A 111 -12.21 27.94 2.89
CA VAL A 111 -13.09 28.76 3.73
C VAL A 111 -13.61 27.96 4.92
N VAL A 112 -14.07 26.72 4.70
CA VAL A 112 -14.54 25.85 5.79
C VAL A 112 -13.42 25.55 6.80
N VAL A 113 -12.21 25.25 6.33
CA VAL A 113 -11.05 25.00 7.20
C VAL A 113 -10.68 26.23 8.02
N ILE A 114 -10.73 27.44 7.43
CA ILE A 114 -10.48 28.70 8.14
C ILE A 114 -11.54 28.93 9.22
N ILE A 115 -12.82 28.71 8.92
CA ILE A 115 -13.89 28.87 9.90
C ILE A 115 -13.70 27.89 11.07
N LEU A 116 -13.46 26.61 10.77
CA LEU A 116 -13.26 25.59 11.80
C LEU A 116 -12.01 25.86 12.64
N SER A 117 -10.90 26.28 12.02
CA SER A 117 -9.66 26.57 12.76
C SER A 117 -9.81 27.79 13.66
N LEU A 118 -10.52 28.83 13.22
CA LEU A 118 -10.84 30.00 14.05
C LEU A 118 -11.79 29.65 15.18
N LEU A 119 -12.81 28.83 14.94
CA LEU A 119 -13.74 28.38 15.98
C LEU A 119 -13.02 27.56 17.04
N LEU A 120 -12.29 26.52 16.63
CA LEU A 120 -11.54 25.66 17.54
C LEU A 120 -10.49 26.47 18.31
N GLY A 121 -9.64 27.22 17.62
CA GLY A 121 -8.64 28.07 18.26
C GLY A 121 -9.24 29.14 19.18
N GLY A 122 -10.41 29.66 18.85
CA GLY A 122 -11.18 30.56 19.71
C GLY A 122 -11.67 29.88 20.99
N PHE A 123 -12.21 28.67 20.89
CA PHE A 123 -12.59 27.86 22.06
C PHE A 123 -11.39 27.48 22.91
N ASP A 124 -10.29 27.06 22.30
CA ASP A 124 -9.04 26.75 23.01
C ASP A 124 -8.54 27.96 23.80
N PHE A 125 -8.52 29.16 23.17
CA PHE A 125 -8.13 30.40 23.84
C PHE A 125 -9.08 30.77 24.98
N LEU A 126 -10.40 30.65 24.78
CA LEU A 126 -11.40 30.95 25.80
C LEU A 126 -11.27 30.01 27.00
N ILE A 127 -11.19 28.70 26.75
CA ILE A 127 -11.03 27.68 27.80
C ILE A 127 -9.71 27.90 28.54
N GLN A 128 -8.61 28.19 27.84
CA GLN A 128 -7.32 28.49 28.45
C GLN A 128 -7.39 29.70 29.38
N LYS A 129 -8.05 30.79 28.95
CA LYS A 129 -8.23 31.99 29.78
C LYS A 129 -9.11 31.74 31.00
N LEU A 130 -10.21 31.01 30.84
CA LEU A 130 -11.09 30.64 31.95
C LEU A 130 -10.37 29.75 32.97
N MET A 131 -9.59 28.78 32.50
CA MET A 131 -8.80 27.90 33.36
C MET A 131 -7.72 28.69 34.12
N GLN A 132 -6.98 29.57 33.43
CA GLN A 132 -5.99 30.44 34.07
C GLN A 132 -6.62 31.31 35.16
N TRP A 133 -7.78 31.91 34.87
CA TRP A 133 -8.50 32.71 35.85
C TRP A 133 -8.92 31.89 37.08
N PHE A 134 -9.47 30.69 36.86
CA PHE A 134 -9.89 29.79 37.93
C PHE A 134 -8.71 29.31 38.81
N VAL A 135 -7.56 29.00 38.20
CA VAL A 135 -6.35 28.56 38.92
C VAL A 135 -5.64 29.72 39.62
N SER A 136 -5.73 30.94 39.07
CA SER A 136 -5.12 32.13 39.66
C SER A 136 -5.89 32.71 40.85
N ARG A 137 -7.09 32.17 41.13
CA ARG A 137 -7.90 32.46 42.31
C ARG A 137 -7.64 31.41 43.39
#